data_AF-A0A2D9FU87-F1
#
_entry.id   AF-A0A2D9FU87-F1
#
_cell.length_a   1.000
_cell.length_b   1.000
_cell.length_c   1.000
_cell.angle_alpha   90.00
_cell.angle_beta   90.00
_cell.angle_gamma   90.00
#
_symmetry.space_group_name_H-M   'P 1'
#
loop_
_entity.id
_entity.type
_entity.pdbx_description
1 polymer ?
#
loop_
_entity_poly.entity_id
_entity_poly.type
_entity_poly.pdbx_seq_one_letter_code
_entity_poly.pdbx_strand_id
1 'polypeptide(L)'
;MELIQDHFNPMKTKLYVLPIFLALLFAGCSSSKNTSGSNSLPDWVLDPSSEYSEQQYLMAVGSGSSLNDARSDALSSLSQIFQVDVDAQENLYTESIDRNINNEVYSENTSELLNNIRLGTNQELMNTTILDSEIDANGTYYALAGMNRAESSQIYQQEISNNNKRISELELNAESEDNTIQKLMLLTQAKSFAAANVVLTKQLNIIRGGAGTGGSATHTHTQLQEKVRSVQQKANVIINTDNATETVRSAVVSVLQNAGFNITDSNQNAILEVSINYQTQRADLNRDDAEFAKWELVIDLTDLESDRSFQTFITEGRDGAPSYADALKRADFTARNKIQNDFTSFLNKELMQNE
;
A
#
# COMPACT_ATOMS: atom_id res chain seq x y z
N MET A 1 -65.42 -34.70 23.02
CA MET A 1 -66.73 -34.14 23.40
C MET A 1 -67.25 -35.03 24.51
N GLU A 2 -67.77 -34.44 25.59
CA GLU A 2 -68.20 -35.08 26.87
C GLU A 2 -67.03 -35.51 27.78
N LEU A 3 -66.63 -34.77 28.84
CA LEU A 3 -67.34 -34.36 30.07
C LEU A 3 -68.13 -35.50 30.70
N ILE A 4 -67.72 -35.93 31.91
CA ILE A 4 -68.58 -36.08 33.10
C ILE A 4 -67.68 -36.15 34.35
N GLN A 5 -68.03 -35.29 35.31
CA GLN A 5 -67.55 -35.21 36.69
C GLN A 5 -68.21 -36.29 37.56
N ASP A 6 -67.54 -36.71 38.63
CA ASP A 6 -68.18 -37.08 39.91
C ASP A 6 -67.12 -36.93 41.03
N HIS A 7 -67.23 -35.95 41.94
CA HIS A 7 -68.07 -35.81 43.14
C HIS A 7 -67.41 -36.33 44.45
N PHE A 8 -67.13 -35.37 45.34
CA PHE A 8 -67.28 -35.37 46.82
C PHE A 8 -66.27 -36.06 47.77
N ASN A 9 -65.35 -35.25 48.35
CA ASN A 9 -65.15 -34.80 49.77
C ASN A 9 -65.71 -35.63 50.97
N PRO A 10 -65.35 -35.36 52.27
CA PRO A 10 -64.29 -34.51 52.87
C PRO A 10 -63.61 -35.06 54.18
N MET A 11 -62.50 -34.46 54.62
CA MET A 11 -62.16 -34.24 56.06
C MET A 11 -60.98 -33.25 56.13
N LYS A 12 -61.21 -31.93 56.24
CA LYS A 12 -61.38 -31.14 57.47
C LYS A 12 -60.33 -31.39 58.56
N THR A 13 -59.22 -30.66 58.47
CA THR A 13 -58.53 -30.14 59.66
C THR A 13 -58.09 -28.71 59.38
N LYS A 14 -58.85 -27.74 59.93
CA LYS A 14 -58.46 -26.34 59.99
C LYS A 14 -57.60 -26.15 61.24
N LEU A 15 -56.40 -25.62 61.08
CA LEU A 15 -55.69 -24.93 62.16
C LEU A 15 -55.23 -23.58 61.59
N TYR A 16 -55.90 -22.52 62.05
CA TYR A 16 -55.57 -21.12 61.80
C TYR A 16 -54.61 -20.65 62.89
N VAL A 17 -53.47 -20.04 62.52
CA VAL A 17 -52.91 -18.88 63.23
C VAL A 17 -52.26 -17.93 62.20
N LEU A 18 -52.60 -16.65 62.38
CA LEU A 18 -52.37 -15.44 61.57
C LEU A 18 -50.88 -14.97 61.55
N PRO A 19 -50.51 -13.87 60.85
CA PRO A 19 -49.27 -13.69 60.13
C PRO A 19 -48.35 -12.75 60.93
N ILE A 20 -47.10 -12.54 60.53
CA ILE A 20 -46.30 -11.36 60.90
C ILE A 20 -44.92 -11.49 60.22
N PHE A 21 -44.33 -10.35 59.86
CA PHE A 21 -42.99 -10.12 59.34
C PHE A 21 -42.78 -10.22 57.82
N LEU A 22 -43.38 -9.22 57.15
CA LEU A 22 -42.71 -8.37 56.18
C LEU A 22 -41.35 -7.89 56.72
N ALA A 23 -40.35 -7.83 55.83
CA ALA A 23 -38.97 -7.38 56.02
C ALA A 23 -37.99 -8.49 56.43
N LEU A 24 -37.29 -9.05 55.44
CA LEU A 24 -35.83 -9.15 55.49
C LEU A 24 -35.25 -9.40 54.09
N LEU A 25 -34.67 -8.32 53.55
CA LEU A 25 -33.37 -8.25 52.87
C LEU A 25 -33.20 -8.94 51.51
N PHE A 26 -33.22 -8.08 50.49
CA PHE A 26 -32.35 -8.13 49.33
C PHE A 26 -30.90 -8.50 49.72
N ALA A 27 -30.51 -9.75 49.50
CA ALA A 27 -29.12 -10.13 49.37
C ALA A 27 -28.79 -10.18 47.87
N GLY A 28 -28.30 -9.04 47.35
CA GLY A 28 -27.65 -9.00 46.06
C GLY A 28 -26.36 -9.80 46.12
N CYS A 29 -26.21 -10.78 45.23
CA CYS A 29 -24.90 -11.29 44.86
C CYS A 29 -24.26 -10.31 43.86
N SER A 30 -23.75 -9.19 44.39
CA SER A 30 -22.69 -8.45 43.72
C SER A 30 -21.42 -9.31 43.87
N SER A 31 -20.95 -9.92 42.78
CA SER A 31 -19.60 -10.47 42.74
C SER A 31 -18.63 -9.30 42.75
N SER A 32 -18.22 -8.91 43.94
CA SER A 32 -17.18 -7.92 44.18
C SER A 32 -15.87 -8.41 43.56
N LYS A 33 -15.56 -7.92 42.35
CA LYS A 33 -14.18 -7.83 41.88
C LYS A 33 -13.47 -6.91 42.88
N ASN A 34 -12.46 -7.42 43.56
CA ASN A 34 -11.63 -6.64 44.47
C ASN A 34 -10.99 -5.49 43.70
N THR A 35 -11.61 -4.31 43.75
CA THR A 35 -10.96 -3.04 43.47
C THR A 35 -10.08 -2.70 44.66
N SER A 36 -8.89 -3.30 44.68
CA SER A 36 -7.78 -2.78 45.48
C SER A 36 -7.35 -1.47 44.82
N GLY A 37 -7.58 -0.37 45.53
CA GLY A 37 -7.15 0.94 45.10
C GLY A 37 -5.63 1.04 45.04
N SER A 38 -5.11 1.13 43.83
CA SER A 38 -4.01 2.01 43.49
C SER A 38 -4.37 2.65 42.16
N ASN A 39 -4.17 3.97 42.07
CA ASN A 39 -4.23 4.76 40.84
C ASN A 39 -3.10 4.39 39.86
N SER A 40 -2.66 3.13 39.89
CA SER A 40 -1.50 2.63 39.16
C SER A 40 -1.99 1.93 37.91
N LEU A 41 -1.45 2.35 36.78
CA LEU A 41 -1.60 1.65 35.51
C LEU A 41 -1.26 0.16 35.66
N PRO A 42 -1.90 -0.73 34.89
CA PRO A 42 -1.50 -2.13 34.77
C PRO A 42 -0.01 -2.25 34.42
N ASP A 43 0.63 -3.30 34.90
CA ASP A 43 2.07 -3.51 34.71
C ASP A 43 2.44 -3.58 33.21
N TRP A 44 1.53 -4.10 32.36
CA TRP A 44 1.74 -4.17 30.91
C TRP A 44 1.93 -2.81 30.23
N VAL A 45 1.44 -1.71 30.83
CA VAL A 45 1.60 -0.37 30.26
C VAL A 45 3.06 0.10 30.32
N LEU A 46 3.80 -0.34 31.35
CA LEU A 46 5.22 -0.03 31.52
C LEU A 46 6.13 -1.15 31.01
N ASP A 47 5.71 -2.40 31.20
CA ASP A 47 6.42 -3.60 30.79
C ASP A 47 5.43 -4.64 30.25
N PRO A 48 5.14 -4.64 28.94
CA PRO A 48 4.24 -5.60 28.31
C PRO A 48 4.64 -7.06 28.56
N SER A 49 5.93 -7.32 28.79
CA SER A 49 6.47 -8.66 29.01
C SER A 49 6.02 -9.30 30.33
N SER A 50 5.53 -8.47 31.26
CA SER A 50 4.99 -8.91 32.55
C SER A 50 3.73 -9.78 32.43
N GLU A 51 2.91 -9.52 31.41
CA GLU A 51 1.66 -10.24 31.15
C GLU A 51 1.71 -11.11 29.90
N TYR A 52 2.50 -10.71 28.89
CA TYR A 52 2.58 -11.38 27.60
C TYR A 52 4.03 -11.71 27.26
N SER A 53 4.35 -12.99 27.10
CA SER A 53 5.71 -13.44 26.79
C SER A 53 6.21 -12.89 25.45
N GLU A 54 7.37 -12.24 25.44
CA GLU A 54 8.04 -11.76 24.21
C GLU A 54 8.46 -12.89 23.26
N GLN A 55 8.59 -14.12 23.76
CA GLN A 55 8.82 -15.31 22.94
C GLN A 55 7.57 -15.71 22.15
N GLN A 56 6.38 -15.37 22.64
CA GLN A 56 5.09 -15.67 22.00
C GLN A 56 4.54 -14.49 21.21
N TYR A 57 4.80 -13.26 21.66
CA TYR A 57 4.25 -12.05 21.07
C TYR A 57 5.34 -11.05 20.68
N LEU A 58 5.12 -10.36 19.57
CA LEU A 58 5.72 -9.06 19.30
C LEU A 58 4.70 -7.99 19.67
N MET A 59 5.10 -7.00 20.46
CA MET A 59 4.15 -6.09 21.10
C MET A 59 4.63 -4.65 21.07
N ALA A 60 3.67 -3.72 21.11
CA ALA A 60 3.93 -2.31 21.31
C ALA A 60 2.77 -1.65 22.07
N VAL A 61 3.11 -0.70 22.93
CA VAL A 61 2.13 0.13 23.65
C VAL A 61 1.96 1.44 22.90
N GLY A 62 0.72 1.90 22.82
CA GLY A 62 0.39 3.25 22.36
C GLY A 62 -0.51 3.98 23.34
N SER A 63 -0.60 5.29 23.17
CA SER A 63 -1.38 6.17 24.03
C SER A 63 -2.10 7.26 23.25
N GLY A 64 -3.19 7.81 23.81
CA GLY A 64 -3.94 8.86 23.14
C GLY A 64 -5.05 9.50 23.97
N SER A 65 -5.64 10.56 23.39
CA SER A 65 -6.77 11.30 23.98
C SER A 65 -8.09 10.53 23.93
N SER A 66 -8.16 9.48 23.10
CA SER A 66 -9.28 8.55 23.01
C SER A 66 -8.77 7.12 22.85
N LEU A 67 -9.64 6.15 23.11
CA LEU A 67 -9.31 4.73 22.89
C LEU A 67 -8.92 4.44 21.43
N ASN A 68 -9.55 5.11 20.46
CA ASN A 68 -9.20 4.92 19.05
C ASN A 68 -7.82 5.50 18.73
N ASP A 69 -7.49 6.66 19.30
CA ASP A 69 -6.16 7.26 19.14
C ASP A 69 -5.09 6.34 19.74
N ALA A 70 -5.31 5.83 20.95
CA ALA A 70 -4.37 4.92 21.61
C ALA A 70 -4.16 3.61 20.82
N ARG A 71 -5.24 3.04 20.25
CA ARG A 71 -5.14 1.85 19.38
C ARG A 71 -4.37 2.13 18.10
N SER A 72 -4.64 3.26 17.45
CA SER A 72 -3.92 3.67 16.25
C SER A 72 -2.44 3.91 16.55
N ASP A 73 -2.13 4.52 17.69
CA ASP A 73 -0.77 4.76 18.15
C ASP A 73 -0.04 3.44 18.48
N ALA A 74 -0.73 2.48 19.11
CA ALA A 74 -0.14 1.18 19.43
C ALA A 74 0.22 0.38 18.17
N LEU A 75 -0.66 0.39 17.16
CA LEU A 75 -0.41 -0.23 15.86
C LEU A 75 0.71 0.49 15.07
N SER A 76 0.77 1.82 15.16
CA SER A 76 1.86 2.62 14.61
C SER A 76 3.20 2.26 15.25
N SER A 77 3.25 2.20 16.58
CA SER A 77 4.44 1.79 17.34
C SER A 77 4.88 0.37 17.00
N LEU A 78 3.93 -0.58 16.84
CA LEU A 78 4.24 -1.93 16.37
C LEU A 78 4.81 -1.92 14.95
N SER A 79 4.32 -1.05 14.08
CA SER A 79 4.82 -0.85 12.71
C SER A 79 6.23 -0.27 12.68
N GLN A 80 6.54 0.66 13.61
CA GLN A 80 7.87 1.24 13.73
C GLN A 80 8.95 0.21 14.10
N ILE A 81 8.62 -0.84 14.85
CA ILE A 81 9.56 -1.96 15.12
C ILE A 81 10.07 -2.54 13.79
N PHE A 82 9.19 -2.69 12.80
CA PHE A 82 9.59 -3.16 11.48
C PHE A 82 10.38 -2.13 10.67
N GLN A 83 10.10 -0.83 10.83
CA GLN A 83 10.77 0.23 10.07
C GLN A 83 12.20 0.49 10.56
N VAL A 84 12.43 0.54 11.87
CA VAL A 84 13.74 0.84 12.49
C VAL A 84 14.79 -0.21 12.10
N ASP A 85 14.41 -1.48 12.01
CA ASP A 85 15.32 -2.57 11.60
C ASP A 85 15.61 -2.57 10.08
N VAL A 86 14.70 -2.00 9.26
CA VAL A 86 14.88 -1.92 7.81
C VAL A 86 15.82 -0.77 7.43
N ASP A 87 15.66 0.41 8.04
CA ASP A 87 16.44 1.62 7.75
C ASP A 87 17.89 1.52 8.28
N ALA A 88 18.11 0.84 9.42
CA ALA A 88 19.44 0.60 9.98
C ALA A 88 20.38 -0.17 9.03
N GLN A 89 19.81 -0.91 8.06
CA GLN A 89 20.56 -1.79 7.16
C GLN A 89 20.48 -1.39 5.67
N GLU A 90 19.50 -0.59 5.24
CA GLU A 90 19.57 0.09 3.93
C GLU A 90 20.83 0.96 3.81
N ASN A 91 21.21 1.67 4.90
CA ASN A 91 22.46 2.43 4.95
C ASN A 91 23.72 1.58 4.69
N LEU A 92 23.70 0.27 5.00
CA LEU A 92 24.81 -0.66 4.75
C LEU A 92 24.79 -1.27 3.35
N TYR A 93 23.61 -1.39 2.73
CA TYR A 93 23.45 -1.96 1.38
C TYR A 93 23.70 -0.91 0.29
N THR A 94 23.24 0.32 0.50
CA THR A 94 23.46 1.47 -0.40
C THR A 94 24.96 1.77 -0.55
N GLU A 95 25.75 1.71 0.54
CA GLU A 95 27.21 1.89 0.47
C GLU A 95 27.95 0.84 -0.38
N SER A 96 27.40 -0.38 -0.56
CA SER A 96 28.03 -1.42 -1.39
C SER A 96 27.66 -1.34 -2.87
N ILE A 97 26.48 -0.82 -3.22
CA ILE A 97 26.06 -0.64 -4.62
C ILE A 97 26.61 0.66 -5.20
N ASP A 98 26.71 1.73 -4.39
CA ASP A 98 27.19 3.04 -4.86
C ASP A 98 28.67 3.04 -5.29
N ARG A 99 29.47 2.06 -4.84
CA ARG A 99 30.84 1.90 -5.37
C ARG A 99 30.92 1.34 -6.79
N ASN A 100 29.83 0.86 -7.37
CA ASN A 100 29.83 0.23 -8.69
C ASN A 100 28.91 0.88 -9.74
N ILE A 101 28.01 1.79 -9.39
CA ILE A 101 27.09 2.40 -10.36
C ILE A 101 26.89 3.88 -10.06
N ASN A 102 27.53 4.75 -10.85
CA ASN A 102 27.17 6.17 -10.93
C ASN A 102 25.74 6.28 -11.49
N ASN A 103 24.70 6.36 -10.66
CA ASN A 103 23.40 6.92 -11.04
C ASN A 103 22.46 7.14 -9.85
N GLU A 104 22.46 8.35 -9.31
CA GLU A 104 21.53 8.86 -8.29
C GLU A 104 20.06 8.85 -8.75
N VAL A 105 19.79 8.70 -10.05
CA VAL A 105 18.46 8.90 -10.68
C VAL A 105 17.54 7.66 -10.61
N TYR A 106 18.08 6.45 -10.41
CA TYR A 106 17.26 5.21 -10.34
C TYR A 106 16.77 4.86 -8.93
N SER A 107 17.34 5.50 -7.91
CA SER A 107 16.90 5.39 -6.52
C SER A 107 15.48 5.95 -6.34
N GLU A 108 15.14 7.00 -7.09
CA GLU A 108 13.85 7.70 -6.99
C GLU A 108 12.69 6.87 -7.55
N ASN A 109 12.84 6.22 -8.71
CA ASN A 109 11.81 5.33 -9.28
C ASN A 109 11.61 4.04 -8.49
N THR A 110 12.69 3.51 -7.88
CA THR A 110 12.58 2.39 -6.94
C THR A 110 11.90 2.87 -5.65
N SER A 111 12.19 4.08 -5.18
CA SER A 111 11.47 4.73 -4.09
C SER A 111 10.01 5.03 -4.41
N GLU A 112 9.63 5.33 -5.66
CA GLU A 112 8.23 5.53 -6.07
C GLU A 112 7.48 4.20 -6.20
N LEU A 113 8.12 3.16 -6.70
CA LEU A 113 7.55 1.82 -6.76
C LEU A 113 7.51 1.19 -5.37
N LEU A 114 8.51 1.42 -4.52
CA LEU A 114 8.50 1.14 -3.09
C LEU A 114 7.56 2.09 -2.34
N ASN A 115 7.26 3.30 -2.84
CA ASN A 115 6.28 4.21 -2.26
C ASN A 115 4.87 3.82 -2.66
N ASN A 116 4.64 3.26 -3.85
CA ASN A 116 3.37 2.69 -4.27
C ASN A 116 3.15 1.33 -3.62
N ILE A 117 4.22 0.54 -3.47
CA ILE A 117 4.24 -0.61 -2.57
C ILE A 117 4.09 -0.13 -1.13
N ARG A 118 4.60 1.05 -0.70
CA ARG A 118 4.41 1.60 0.67
C ARG A 118 3.05 2.20 0.91
N LEU A 119 2.43 2.78 -0.12
CA LEU A 119 1.07 3.29 -0.14
C LEU A 119 0.08 2.11 -0.22
N GLY A 120 0.50 1.02 -0.85
CA GLY A 120 -0.05 -0.32 -0.66
C GLY A 120 0.33 -0.94 0.68
N THR A 121 1.49 -0.60 1.26
CA THR A 121 1.96 -0.95 2.61
C THR A 121 1.49 0.05 3.68
N ASN A 122 0.35 0.69 3.46
CA ASN A 122 -0.73 0.57 4.43
C ASN A 122 -1.32 -0.87 4.40
N GLN A 123 -0.45 -1.87 4.16
CA GLN A 123 -0.63 -3.26 4.52
C GLN A 123 -0.62 -3.18 6.02
N GLU A 124 -1.83 -3.05 6.58
CA GLU A 124 -2.12 -3.44 7.94
C GLU A 124 -1.23 -4.65 8.23
N LEU A 125 -0.30 -4.49 9.17
CA LEU A 125 0.57 -5.58 9.61
C LEU A 125 -0.30 -6.83 9.77
N MET A 126 0.03 -7.87 9.00
CA MET A 126 -0.84 -9.03 8.95
C MET A 126 -0.87 -9.68 10.34
N ASN A 127 -2.05 -10.09 10.78
CA ASN A 127 -2.25 -10.78 12.05
C ASN A 127 -1.85 -9.93 13.29
N THR A 128 -2.22 -8.66 13.29
CA THR A 128 -2.14 -7.79 14.48
C THR A 128 -3.49 -7.71 15.20
N THR A 129 -3.44 -7.56 16.52
CA THR A 129 -4.62 -7.40 17.36
C THR A 129 -4.34 -6.47 18.54
N ILE A 130 -5.40 -5.92 19.13
CA ILE A 130 -5.31 -5.21 20.42
C ILE A 130 -5.50 -6.26 21.51
N LEU A 131 -4.45 -6.50 22.29
CA LEU A 131 -4.44 -7.46 23.39
C LEU A 131 -5.15 -6.90 24.63
N ASP A 132 -4.92 -5.63 24.95
CA ASP A 132 -5.52 -4.97 26.10
C ASP A 132 -5.62 -3.43 25.91
N SER A 133 -6.41 -2.77 26.76
CA SER A 133 -6.55 -1.31 26.80
C SER A 133 -7.01 -0.82 28.16
N GLU A 134 -6.46 0.32 28.61
CA GLU A 134 -6.76 0.93 29.91
C GLU A 134 -6.85 2.45 29.81
N ILE A 135 -7.44 3.11 30.81
CA ILE A 135 -7.44 4.58 30.93
C ILE A 135 -6.81 4.99 32.27
N ASP A 136 -5.92 5.99 32.25
CA ASP A 136 -5.36 6.53 33.49
C ASP A 136 -6.32 7.50 34.20
N ALA A 137 -5.97 7.87 35.43
CA ALA A 137 -6.75 8.83 36.21
C ALA A 137 -6.79 10.25 35.60
N ASN A 138 -5.90 10.56 34.65
CA ASN A 138 -5.83 11.85 33.96
C ASN A 138 -6.66 11.87 32.66
N GLY A 139 -7.25 10.73 32.28
CA GLY A 139 -8.05 10.58 31.06
C GLY A 139 -7.24 10.19 29.80
N THR A 140 -5.97 9.81 29.96
CA THR A 140 -5.13 9.26 28.89
C THR A 140 -5.49 7.80 28.66
N TYR A 141 -5.77 7.43 27.42
CA TYR A 141 -6.00 6.04 27.03
C TYR A 141 -4.68 5.38 26.64
N TYR A 142 -4.54 4.10 27.00
CA TYR A 142 -3.45 3.22 26.62
C TYR A 142 -4.00 2.00 25.90
N ALA A 143 -3.28 1.50 24.90
CA ALA A 143 -3.60 0.25 24.22
C ALA A 143 -2.33 -0.58 23.99
N LEU A 144 -2.46 -1.89 24.11
CA LEU A 144 -1.40 -2.85 23.80
C LEU A 144 -1.73 -3.54 22.47
N ALA A 145 -0.94 -3.25 21.44
CA ALA A 145 -0.97 -4.00 20.20
C ALA A 145 -0.05 -5.22 20.29
N GLY A 146 -0.48 -6.35 19.75
CA GLY A 146 0.27 -7.59 19.76
C GLY A 146 0.12 -8.39 18.47
N MET A 147 1.16 -9.16 18.18
CA MET A 147 1.24 -10.10 17.07
C MET A 147 1.77 -11.43 17.60
N ASN A 148 0.99 -12.52 17.46
CA ASN A 148 1.46 -13.85 17.85
C ASN A 148 2.57 -14.30 16.88
N ARG A 149 3.77 -14.55 17.38
CA ARG A 149 4.94 -14.86 16.54
C ARG A 149 4.80 -16.14 15.75
N ALA A 150 4.24 -17.20 16.34
CA ALA A 150 4.12 -18.50 15.71
C ALA A 150 3.09 -18.47 14.57
N GLU A 151 1.89 -17.98 14.87
CA GLU A 151 0.81 -17.85 13.89
C GLU A 151 1.20 -16.89 12.75
N SER A 152 1.75 -15.72 13.10
CA SER A 152 2.16 -14.74 12.10
C SER A 152 3.30 -15.25 11.24
N SER A 153 4.26 -15.99 11.81
CA SER A 153 5.30 -16.64 11.00
C SER A 153 4.71 -17.56 9.94
N GLN A 154 3.67 -18.33 10.27
CA GLN A 154 3.01 -19.22 9.31
C GLN A 154 2.30 -18.44 8.19
N ILE A 155 1.57 -17.38 8.54
CA ILE A 155 0.86 -16.53 7.57
C ILE A 155 1.85 -15.87 6.60
N TYR A 156 2.92 -15.27 7.13
CA TYR A 156 3.95 -14.62 6.32
C TYR A 156 4.68 -15.61 5.41
N GLN A 157 5.02 -16.80 5.91
CA GLN A 157 5.62 -17.85 5.09
C GLN A 157 4.69 -18.31 3.96
N GLN A 158 3.41 -18.45 4.25
CA GLN A 158 2.42 -18.83 3.24
C GLN A 158 2.32 -17.77 2.15
N GLU A 159 2.30 -16.50 2.51
CA GLU A 159 2.24 -15.40 1.55
C GLU A 159 3.50 -15.31 0.69
N ILE A 160 4.68 -15.45 1.29
CA ILE A 160 5.95 -15.52 0.56
C ILE A 160 5.94 -16.71 -0.42
N SER A 161 5.44 -17.86 0.01
CA SER A 161 5.33 -19.05 -0.85
C SER A 161 4.34 -18.85 -2.01
N ASN A 162 3.21 -18.20 -1.77
CA ASN A 162 2.22 -17.87 -2.80
C ASN A 162 2.83 -16.93 -3.85
N ASN A 163 3.52 -15.88 -3.41
CA ASN A 163 4.22 -14.96 -4.30
C ASN A 163 5.33 -15.66 -5.09
N ASN A 164 6.09 -16.56 -4.47
CA ASN A 164 7.11 -17.34 -5.18
C ASN A 164 6.51 -18.20 -6.31
N LYS A 165 5.32 -18.80 -6.11
CA LYS A 165 4.63 -19.53 -7.17
C LYS A 165 4.23 -18.61 -8.32
N ARG A 166 3.64 -17.45 -8.01
CA ARG A 166 3.29 -16.43 -9.02
C ARG A 166 4.51 -15.94 -9.79
N ILE A 167 5.63 -15.68 -9.11
CA ILE A 167 6.90 -15.29 -9.73
C ILE A 167 7.33 -16.37 -10.74
N SER A 168 7.36 -17.64 -10.33
CA SER A 168 7.76 -18.74 -11.21
C SER A 168 6.82 -18.89 -12.42
N GLU A 169 5.50 -18.78 -12.23
CA GLU A 169 4.52 -18.83 -13.32
C GLU A 169 4.73 -17.68 -14.32
N LEU A 170 4.96 -16.46 -13.82
CA LEU A 170 5.19 -15.29 -14.66
C LEU A 170 6.52 -15.36 -15.43
N GLU A 171 7.58 -15.86 -14.79
CA GLU A 171 8.86 -16.09 -15.47
C GLU A 171 8.72 -17.14 -16.58
N LEU A 172 8.03 -18.26 -16.32
CA LEU A 172 7.77 -19.28 -17.33
C LEU A 172 6.95 -18.74 -18.51
N ASN A 173 5.90 -17.98 -18.23
CA ASN A 173 5.10 -17.34 -19.28
C ASN A 173 5.93 -16.34 -20.09
N ALA A 174 6.77 -15.54 -19.42
CA ALA A 174 7.66 -14.58 -20.08
C ALA A 174 8.71 -15.27 -20.97
N GLU A 175 9.21 -16.44 -20.56
CA GLU A 175 10.14 -17.24 -21.36
C GLU A 175 9.48 -17.79 -22.63
N SER A 176 8.18 -18.10 -22.58
CA SER A 176 7.40 -18.58 -23.73
C SER A 176 6.80 -17.48 -24.60
N GLU A 177 6.88 -16.22 -24.17
CA GLU A 177 6.26 -15.09 -24.87
C GLU A 177 7.19 -14.57 -25.98
N ASP A 178 6.64 -14.35 -27.16
CA ASP A 178 7.38 -13.80 -28.30
C ASP A 178 7.29 -12.27 -28.33
N ASN A 179 6.13 -11.71 -27.98
CA ASN A 179 5.89 -10.28 -27.96
C ASN A 179 6.71 -9.60 -26.86
N THR A 180 7.53 -8.61 -27.24
CA THR A 180 8.50 -7.98 -26.34
C THR A 180 7.82 -7.18 -25.24
N ILE A 181 6.71 -6.51 -25.56
CA ILE A 181 5.94 -5.73 -24.59
C ILE A 181 5.25 -6.63 -23.57
N GLN A 182 4.61 -7.72 -24.01
CA GLN A 182 4.00 -8.70 -23.10
C GLN A 182 5.03 -9.39 -22.20
N LYS A 183 6.18 -9.76 -22.76
CA LYS A 183 7.32 -10.27 -21.99
C LYS A 183 7.77 -9.29 -20.91
N LEU A 184 7.86 -8.01 -21.27
CA LEU A 184 8.20 -6.95 -20.33
C LEU A 184 7.15 -6.82 -19.21
N MET A 185 5.86 -6.85 -19.54
CA MET A 185 4.77 -6.77 -18.56
C MET A 185 4.84 -7.95 -17.55
N LEU A 186 4.97 -9.18 -18.05
CA LEU A 186 5.08 -10.39 -17.22
C LEU A 186 6.28 -10.33 -16.26
N LEU A 187 7.46 -9.93 -16.75
CA LEU A 187 8.66 -9.79 -15.92
C LEU A 187 8.54 -8.65 -14.90
N THR A 188 7.89 -7.54 -15.28
CA THR A 188 7.69 -6.40 -14.37
C THR A 188 6.71 -6.79 -13.26
N GLN A 189 5.67 -7.56 -13.57
CA GLN A 189 4.77 -8.13 -12.57
C GLN A 189 5.51 -9.10 -11.63
N ALA A 190 6.33 -10.02 -12.16
CA ALA A 190 7.14 -10.93 -11.35
C ALA A 190 8.07 -10.15 -10.41
N LYS A 191 8.72 -9.10 -10.91
CA LYS A 191 9.58 -8.21 -10.11
C LYS A 191 8.82 -7.58 -8.94
N SER A 192 7.56 -7.18 -9.14
CA SER A 192 6.77 -6.58 -8.05
C SER A 192 6.43 -7.56 -6.93
N PHE A 193 6.07 -8.81 -7.26
CA PHE A 193 5.91 -9.87 -6.26
C PHE A 193 7.24 -10.18 -5.54
N ALA A 194 8.37 -10.14 -6.25
CA ALA A 194 9.68 -10.31 -5.64
C ALA A 194 10.02 -9.16 -4.67
N ALA A 195 9.69 -7.91 -5.03
CA ALA A 195 9.85 -6.75 -4.13
C ALA A 195 8.98 -6.90 -2.87
N ALA A 196 7.73 -7.33 -3.01
CA ALA A 196 6.86 -7.63 -1.87
C ALA A 196 7.46 -8.72 -0.97
N ASN A 197 8.04 -9.79 -1.57
CA ASN A 197 8.70 -10.84 -0.82
C ASN A 197 9.95 -10.37 -0.09
N VAL A 198 10.68 -9.37 -0.59
CA VAL A 198 11.76 -8.74 0.18
C VAL A 198 11.20 -8.17 1.48
N VAL A 199 10.14 -7.35 1.40
CA VAL A 199 9.51 -6.72 2.58
C VAL A 199 9.00 -7.78 3.56
N LEU A 200 8.22 -8.74 3.08
CA LEU A 200 7.66 -9.84 3.89
C LEU A 200 8.75 -10.67 4.56
N THR A 201 9.87 -10.92 3.87
CA THR A 201 10.99 -11.70 4.43
C THR A 201 11.69 -10.92 5.54
N LYS A 202 11.91 -9.61 5.36
CA LYS A 202 12.48 -8.75 6.42
C LYS A 202 11.57 -8.79 7.67
N GLN A 203 10.27 -8.60 7.49
CA GLN A 203 9.28 -8.65 8.57
C GLN A 203 9.23 -10.03 9.25
N LEU A 204 9.20 -11.11 8.48
CA LEU A 204 9.21 -12.48 9.01
C LEU A 204 10.44 -12.76 9.89
N ASN A 205 11.60 -12.24 9.51
CA ASN A 205 12.81 -12.44 10.32
C ASN A 205 12.71 -11.71 11.67
N ILE A 206 12.15 -10.50 11.69
CA ILE A 206 11.87 -9.76 12.94
C ILE A 206 10.85 -10.51 13.82
N ILE A 207 9.79 -11.05 13.21
CA ILE A 207 8.79 -11.89 13.89
C ILE A 207 9.44 -13.14 14.52
N ARG A 208 10.51 -13.67 13.92
CA ARG A 208 11.27 -14.82 14.44
C ARG A 208 12.35 -14.45 15.46
N GLY A 209 12.54 -13.16 15.74
CA GLY A 209 13.59 -12.67 16.63
C GLY A 209 15.00 -12.69 15.99
N GLY A 210 15.08 -12.80 14.66
CA GLY A 210 16.31 -12.66 13.90
C GLY A 210 16.44 -11.27 13.25
N ALA A 211 17.58 -11.00 12.62
CA ALA A 211 17.80 -9.75 11.89
C ALA A 211 16.94 -9.69 10.61
N GLY A 212 16.38 -8.52 10.30
CA GLY A 212 15.52 -8.23 9.14
C GLY A 212 16.23 -8.29 7.77
N THR A 213 17.02 -9.32 7.50
CA THR A 213 17.67 -9.49 6.20
C THR A 213 16.67 -9.97 5.15
N GLY A 214 16.67 -9.40 3.94
CA GLY A 214 15.78 -9.86 2.84
C GLY A 214 16.18 -11.22 2.25
N GLY A 215 17.36 -11.74 2.59
CA GLY A 215 17.83 -13.07 2.23
C GLY A 215 17.79 -13.35 0.73
N SER A 216 17.30 -14.53 0.37
CA SER A 216 17.16 -14.99 -1.02
C SER A 216 16.14 -14.15 -1.82
N ALA A 217 15.13 -13.56 -1.17
CA ALA A 217 14.16 -12.70 -1.85
C ALA A 217 14.81 -11.45 -2.46
N THR A 218 15.83 -10.88 -1.79
CA THR A 218 16.62 -9.77 -2.35
C THR A 218 17.34 -10.17 -3.63
N HIS A 219 17.93 -11.37 -3.66
CA HIS A 219 18.61 -11.87 -4.85
C HIS A 219 17.64 -12.09 -6.02
N THR A 220 16.48 -12.71 -5.77
CA THR A 220 15.42 -12.91 -6.79
C THR A 220 14.94 -11.57 -7.35
N HIS A 221 14.70 -10.57 -6.51
CA HIS A 221 14.32 -9.24 -6.97
C HIS A 221 15.39 -8.60 -7.86
N THR A 222 16.67 -8.68 -7.49
CA THR A 222 17.78 -8.17 -8.31
C THR A 222 17.86 -8.88 -9.67
N GLN A 223 17.73 -10.20 -9.71
CA GLN A 223 17.75 -10.96 -10.97
C GLN A 223 16.59 -10.57 -11.89
N LEU A 224 15.38 -10.44 -11.36
CA LEU A 224 14.22 -9.99 -12.14
C LEU A 224 14.38 -8.55 -12.63
N GLN A 225 14.97 -7.67 -11.82
CA GLN A 225 15.29 -6.31 -12.23
C GLN A 225 16.28 -6.27 -13.41
N GLU A 226 17.28 -7.14 -13.41
CA GLU A 226 18.22 -7.28 -14.54
C GLU A 226 17.52 -7.82 -15.79
N LYS A 227 16.65 -8.85 -15.64
CA LYS A 227 15.85 -9.38 -16.75
C LYS A 227 14.96 -8.30 -17.37
N VAL A 228 14.20 -7.55 -16.55
CA VAL A 228 13.36 -6.43 -16.98
C VAL A 228 14.20 -5.43 -17.79
N ARG A 229 15.32 -4.95 -17.23
CA ARG A 229 16.21 -3.99 -17.92
C ARG A 229 16.70 -4.51 -19.27
N SER A 230 17.06 -5.79 -19.34
CA SER A 230 17.56 -6.39 -20.58
C SER A 230 16.52 -6.44 -21.71
N VAL A 231 15.23 -6.54 -21.35
CA VAL A 231 14.11 -6.50 -22.30
C VAL A 231 13.77 -5.05 -22.65
N GLN A 232 13.70 -4.15 -21.67
CA GLN A 232 13.44 -2.72 -21.88
C GLN A 232 14.45 -2.05 -22.82
N GLN A 233 15.74 -2.38 -22.70
CA GLN A 233 16.77 -1.82 -23.58
C GLN A 233 16.63 -2.25 -25.05
N LYS A 234 15.93 -3.36 -25.30
CA LYS A 234 15.61 -3.84 -26.66
C LYS A 234 14.29 -3.27 -27.18
N ALA A 235 13.48 -2.70 -26.28
CA ALA A 235 12.21 -2.08 -26.60
C ALA A 235 12.43 -0.67 -27.19
N ASN A 236 12.65 -0.60 -28.50
CA ASN A 236 12.71 0.68 -29.19
C ASN A 236 11.31 1.28 -29.30
N VAL A 237 11.20 2.54 -28.92
CA VAL A 237 9.98 3.33 -28.99
C VAL A 237 10.15 4.40 -30.05
N ILE A 238 9.19 4.49 -30.97
CA ILE A 238 9.07 5.65 -31.86
C ILE A 238 8.02 6.61 -31.31
N ILE A 239 8.30 7.91 -31.46
CA ILE A 239 7.39 8.98 -31.03
C ILE A 239 6.92 9.75 -32.26
N ASN A 240 5.61 9.76 -32.45
CA ASN A 240 4.94 10.59 -33.43
C ASN A 240 4.26 11.76 -32.72
N THR A 241 4.31 12.94 -33.33
CA THR A 241 3.73 14.16 -32.74
C THR A 241 2.81 14.83 -33.74
N ASP A 242 1.62 15.20 -33.27
CA ASP A 242 0.69 16.10 -33.94
C ASP A 242 0.50 17.35 -33.06
N ASN A 243 0.92 18.51 -33.57
CA ASN A 243 0.86 19.82 -32.90
C ASN A 243 1.60 19.94 -31.55
N ALA A 244 2.33 18.90 -31.11
CA ALA A 244 3.13 18.95 -29.89
C ALA A 244 4.32 19.91 -30.00
N THR A 245 4.48 20.76 -28.97
CA THR A 245 5.67 21.60 -28.82
C THR A 245 6.88 20.73 -28.40
N GLU A 246 8.10 21.23 -28.62
CA GLU A 246 9.30 20.49 -28.17
C GLU A 246 9.32 20.31 -26.65
N THR A 247 8.75 21.25 -25.89
CA THR A 247 8.63 21.12 -24.42
C THR A 247 7.74 19.93 -24.03
N VAL A 248 6.59 19.76 -24.69
CA VAL A 248 5.67 18.63 -24.47
C VAL A 248 6.31 17.32 -24.94
N ARG A 249 6.88 17.30 -26.16
CA ARG A 249 7.56 16.12 -26.71
C ARG A 249 8.71 15.65 -25.81
N SER A 250 9.60 16.56 -25.43
CA SER A 250 10.74 16.26 -24.54
C SER A 250 10.31 15.75 -23.18
N ALA A 251 9.15 16.20 -22.65
CA ALA A 251 8.62 15.68 -21.40
C ALA A 251 8.22 14.20 -21.52
N VAL A 252 7.53 13.82 -22.60
CA VAL A 252 7.15 12.42 -22.86
C VAL A 252 8.39 11.55 -23.10
N VAL A 253 9.34 12.03 -23.90
CA VAL A 253 10.66 11.38 -24.11
C VAL A 253 11.34 11.10 -22.77
N SER A 254 11.38 12.09 -21.88
CA SER A 254 12.03 11.97 -20.58
C SER A 254 11.36 10.89 -19.72
N VAL A 255 10.02 10.83 -19.69
CA VAL A 255 9.29 9.80 -18.95
C VAL A 255 9.60 8.40 -19.49
N LEU A 256 9.59 8.22 -20.80
CA LEU A 256 9.89 6.92 -21.42
C LEU A 256 11.35 6.48 -21.19
N GLN A 257 12.31 7.40 -21.32
CA GLN A 257 13.72 7.12 -21.04
C GLN A 257 13.96 6.79 -19.56
N ASN A 258 13.30 7.52 -18.65
CA ASN A 258 13.36 7.25 -17.22
C ASN A 258 12.74 5.88 -16.88
N ALA A 259 11.70 5.48 -17.61
CA ALA A 259 11.11 4.15 -17.53
C ALA A 259 12.01 3.05 -18.15
N GLY A 260 13.13 3.41 -18.78
CA GLY A 260 14.14 2.48 -19.31
C GLY A 260 13.99 2.14 -20.79
N PHE A 261 13.06 2.78 -21.51
CA PHE A 261 12.87 2.58 -22.94
C PHE A 261 13.95 3.28 -23.77
N ASN A 262 14.29 2.68 -24.90
CA ASN A 262 15.15 3.31 -25.90
C ASN A 262 14.29 4.08 -26.91
N ILE A 263 14.65 5.32 -27.21
CA ILE A 263 13.91 6.15 -28.18
C ILE A 263 14.63 6.09 -29.52
N THR A 264 13.90 5.82 -30.59
CA THR A 264 14.44 5.74 -31.96
C THR A 264 13.69 6.64 -32.93
N ASP A 265 14.41 7.15 -33.92
CA ASP A 265 13.84 7.91 -35.04
C ASP A 265 13.44 7.00 -36.22
N SER A 266 13.70 5.67 -36.13
CA SER A 266 13.46 4.72 -37.22
C SER A 266 12.38 3.70 -36.88
N ASN A 267 11.41 3.56 -37.78
CA ASN A 267 10.34 2.57 -37.68
C ASN A 267 10.80 1.11 -37.82
N GLN A 268 12.00 0.86 -38.38
CA GLN A 268 12.37 -0.49 -38.80
C GLN A 268 12.51 -1.51 -37.66
N ASN A 269 12.68 -1.05 -36.42
CA ASN A 269 12.79 -1.91 -35.23
C ASN A 269 12.01 -1.35 -34.02
N ALA A 270 11.04 -0.46 -34.26
CA ALA A 270 10.19 0.06 -33.20
C ALA A 270 9.19 -1.01 -32.80
N ILE A 271 9.05 -1.25 -31.49
CA ILE A 271 8.07 -2.19 -30.94
C ILE A 271 6.90 -1.48 -30.27
N LEU A 272 7.09 -0.20 -29.93
CA LEU A 272 6.07 0.64 -29.33
C LEU A 272 6.03 1.96 -30.11
N GLU A 273 4.83 2.38 -30.47
CA GLU A 273 4.56 3.70 -30.99
C GLU A 273 3.89 4.54 -29.91
N VAL A 274 4.36 5.77 -29.74
CA VAL A 274 3.74 6.78 -28.89
C VAL A 274 3.28 7.94 -29.76
N SER A 275 1.98 8.14 -29.85
CA SER A 275 1.38 9.24 -30.60
C SER A 275 0.94 10.35 -29.65
N ILE A 276 1.50 11.54 -29.82
CA ILE A 276 1.24 12.71 -28.97
C ILE A 276 0.43 13.72 -29.77
N ASN A 277 -0.81 14.01 -29.35
CA ASN A 277 -1.60 15.10 -29.88
C ASN A 277 -1.73 16.21 -28.84
N TYR A 278 -1.25 17.42 -29.16
CA TYR A 278 -1.35 18.57 -28.27
C TYR A 278 -2.01 19.75 -28.97
N GLN A 279 -3.25 20.03 -28.58
CA GLN A 279 -4.04 21.12 -29.15
C GLN A 279 -4.07 22.29 -28.19
N THR A 280 -3.94 23.51 -28.73
CA THR A 280 -4.13 24.75 -27.98
C THR A 280 -5.08 25.68 -28.71
N GLN A 281 -5.93 26.38 -27.96
CA GLN A 281 -6.85 27.36 -28.49
C GLN A 281 -7.00 28.53 -27.52
N ARG A 282 -7.30 29.72 -28.07
CA ARG A 282 -7.63 30.89 -27.26
C ARG A 282 -8.96 30.68 -26.56
N ALA A 283 -8.99 30.96 -25.26
CA ALA A 283 -10.20 30.97 -24.46
C ALA A 283 -10.54 32.41 -24.06
N ASP A 284 -11.75 32.86 -24.40
CA ASP A 284 -12.25 34.16 -23.97
C ASP A 284 -13.01 34.02 -22.66
N LEU A 285 -12.53 34.71 -21.62
CA LEU A 285 -13.15 34.74 -20.30
C LEU A 285 -13.65 36.14 -19.92
N ASN A 286 -13.76 37.06 -20.88
CA ASN A 286 -14.16 38.46 -20.67
C ASN A 286 -13.33 39.15 -19.57
N ARG A 287 -12.01 39.00 -19.62
CA ARG A 287 -11.06 39.64 -18.71
C ARG A 287 -10.15 40.58 -19.48
N ASP A 288 -10.08 41.82 -19.04
CA ASP A 288 -9.25 42.85 -19.69
C ASP A 288 -7.77 42.75 -19.28
N ASP A 289 -7.45 42.02 -18.22
CA ASP A 289 -6.12 41.94 -17.60
C ASP A 289 -5.34 40.66 -17.94
N ALA A 290 -5.96 39.70 -18.65
CA ALA A 290 -5.36 38.42 -18.97
C ALA A 290 -5.97 37.77 -20.22
N GLU A 291 -5.10 37.14 -21.01
CA GLU A 291 -5.49 36.24 -22.10
C GLU A 291 -5.28 34.78 -21.66
N PHE A 292 -6.14 33.88 -22.14
CA PHE A 292 -6.14 32.47 -21.72
C PHE A 292 -5.94 31.53 -22.91
N ALA A 293 -5.16 30.47 -22.69
CA ALA A 293 -5.03 29.33 -23.58
C ALA A 293 -5.74 28.13 -22.94
N LYS A 294 -6.74 27.57 -23.63
CA LYS A 294 -7.22 26.21 -23.34
C LYS A 294 -6.32 25.24 -24.10
N TRP A 295 -5.98 24.12 -23.48
CA TRP A 295 -5.19 23.09 -24.10
C TRP A 295 -5.71 21.69 -23.77
N GLU A 296 -5.45 20.75 -24.67
CA GLU A 296 -5.76 19.34 -24.54
C GLU A 296 -4.53 18.53 -25.00
N LEU A 297 -4.15 17.53 -24.21
CA LEU A 297 -3.07 16.60 -24.48
C LEU A 297 -3.66 15.19 -24.51
N VAL A 298 -3.41 14.50 -25.61
CA VAL A 298 -3.76 13.09 -25.82
C VAL A 298 -2.48 12.33 -26.13
N ILE A 299 -2.23 11.23 -25.41
CA ILE A 299 -1.11 10.33 -25.66
C ILE A 299 -1.67 8.91 -25.83
N ASP A 300 -1.45 8.35 -27.02
CA ASP A 300 -1.78 6.97 -27.35
C ASP A 300 -0.50 6.13 -27.38
N LEU A 301 -0.56 4.92 -26.83
CA LEU A 301 0.48 3.92 -26.97
C LEU A 301 -0.03 2.72 -27.77
N THR A 302 0.75 2.27 -28.74
CA THR A 302 0.43 1.11 -29.57
C THR A 302 1.59 0.15 -29.59
N ASP A 303 1.34 -1.10 -29.21
CA ASP A 303 2.27 -2.20 -29.43
C ASP A 303 2.27 -2.59 -30.91
N LEU A 304 3.39 -2.34 -31.58
CA LEU A 304 3.55 -2.57 -33.02
C LEU A 304 3.73 -4.05 -33.37
N GLU A 305 4.05 -4.90 -32.41
CA GLU A 305 4.18 -6.35 -32.64
C GLU A 305 2.83 -7.06 -32.61
N SER A 306 1.87 -6.56 -31.81
CA SER A 306 0.52 -7.15 -31.70
C SER A 306 -0.61 -6.30 -32.31
N ASP A 307 -0.31 -5.07 -32.76
CA ASP A 307 -1.30 -4.07 -33.20
C ASP A 307 -2.35 -3.76 -32.11
N ARG A 308 -1.94 -3.88 -30.85
CA ARG A 308 -2.79 -3.60 -29.68
C ARG A 308 -2.51 -2.19 -29.16
N SER A 309 -3.56 -1.38 -29.09
CA SER A 309 -3.50 -0.10 -28.38
C SER A 309 -3.74 -0.29 -26.88
N PHE A 310 -3.00 0.46 -26.08
CA PHE A 310 -3.22 0.63 -24.65
C PHE A 310 -4.36 1.62 -24.40
N GLN A 311 -4.69 1.87 -23.13
CA GLN A 311 -5.58 2.99 -22.82
C GLN A 311 -4.97 4.32 -23.30
N THR A 312 -5.82 5.29 -23.60
CA THR A 312 -5.40 6.63 -23.97
C THR A 312 -5.21 7.49 -22.73
N PHE A 313 -4.06 8.14 -22.60
CA PHE A 313 -3.86 9.16 -21.59
C PHE A 313 -4.38 10.51 -22.11
N ILE A 314 -5.33 11.11 -21.39
CA ILE A 314 -5.94 12.39 -21.75
C ILE A 314 -5.86 13.33 -20.57
N THR A 315 -5.39 14.55 -20.82
CA THR A 315 -5.54 15.64 -19.87
C THR A 315 -5.76 16.97 -20.59
N GLU A 316 -6.59 17.82 -19.99
CA GLU A 316 -6.81 19.18 -20.45
C GLU A 316 -6.51 20.20 -19.34
N GLY A 317 -6.42 21.46 -19.75
CA GLY A 317 -6.22 22.57 -18.85
C GLY A 317 -6.51 23.92 -19.48
N ARG A 318 -6.38 24.95 -18.67
CA ARG A 318 -6.52 26.35 -19.09
C ARG A 318 -5.59 27.22 -18.28
N ASP A 319 -4.71 27.94 -18.97
CA ASP A 319 -3.71 28.79 -18.35
C ASP A 319 -3.87 30.23 -18.83
N GLY A 320 -3.77 31.18 -17.90
CA GLY A 320 -3.91 32.61 -18.16
C GLY A 320 -2.58 33.35 -17.97
N ALA A 321 -2.34 34.38 -18.77
CA ALA A 321 -1.21 35.29 -18.63
C ALA A 321 -1.54 36.69 -19.21
N PRO A 322 -0.71 37.71 -19.00
CA PRO A 322 -0.95 39.05 -19.56
C PRO A 322 -1.02 39.11 -21.09
N SER A 323 -0.42 38.12 -21.78
CA SER A 323 -0.53 37.96 -23.24
C SER A 323 -0.79 36.50 -23.59
N TYR A 324 -1.43 36.23 -24.73
CA TYR A 324 -1.67 34.85 -25.18
C TYR A 324 -0.38 34.10 -25.48
N ALA A 325 0.67 34.78 -25.94
CA ALA A 325 1.98 34.15 -26.13
C ALA A 325 2.56 33.65 -24.79
N ASP A 326 2.36 34.39 -23.70
CA ASP A 326 2.76 33.96 -22.36
C ASP A 326 1.82 32.89 -21.79
N ALA A 327 0.53 32.94 -22.16
CA ALA A 327 -0.45 31.91 -21.78
C ALA A 327 -0.12 30.56 -22.42
N LEU A 328 0.32 30.55 -23.68
CA LEU A 328 0.81 29.35 -24.37
C LEU A 328 2.05 28.76 -23.70
N LYS A 329 3.04 29.58 -23.31
CA LYS A 329 4.22 29.09 -22.57
C LYS A 329 3.85 28.51 -21.20
N ARG A 330 2.88 29.11 -20.52
CA ARG A 330 2.35 28.56 -19.25
C ARG A 330 1.62 27.24 -19.48
N ALA A 331 0.82 27.14 -20.55
CA ALA A 331 0.17 25.89 -20.93
C ALA A 331 1.18 24.77 -21.21
N ASP A 332 2.27 25.04 -21.94
CA ASP A 332 3.37 24.08 -22.17
C ASP A 332 3.98 23.60 -20.85
N PHE A 333 4.25 24.52 -19.92
CA PHE A 333 4.83 24.18 -18.61
C PHE A 333 3.87 23.35 -17.75
N THR A 334 2.60 23.73 -17.70
CA THR A 334 1.57 22.98 -16.98
C THR A 334 1.38 21.59 -17.58
N ALA A 335 1.31 21.46 -18.92
CA ALA A 335 1.22 20.18 -19.61
C ALA A 335 2.45 19.30 -19.33
N ARG A 336 3.67 19.86 -19.38
CA ARG A 336 4.90 19.16 -18.98
C ARG A 336 4.79 18.60 -17.57
N ASN A 337 4.36 19.40 -16.59
CA ASN A 337 4.27 18.92 -15.21
C ASN A 337 3.26 17.78 -15.06
N LYS A 338 2.13 17.86 -15.77
CA LYS A 338 1.17 16.75 -15.82
C LYS A 338 1.75 15.51 -16.48
N ILE A 339 2.56 15.64 -17.52
CA ILE A 339 3.26 14.49 -18.11
C ILE A 339 4.22 13.87 -17.08
N GLN A 340 5.01 14.69 -16.40
CA GLN A 340 6.01 14.18 -15.45
C GLN A 340 5.39 13.43 -14.27
N ASN A 341 4.18 13.81 -13.84
CA ASN A 341 3.51 13.19 -12.68
C ASN A 341 2.46 12.15 -13.10
N ASP A 342 1.49 12.57 -13.91
CA ASP A 342 0.28 11.81 -14.19
C ASP A 342 0.52 10.77 -15.28
N PHE A 343 1.27 11.11 -16.34
CA PHE A 343 1.61 10.17 -17.41
C PHE A 343 2.61 9.10 -16.93
N THR A 344 3.56 9.44 -16.06
CA THR A 344 4.43 8.45 -15.39
C THR A 344 3.60 7.42 -14.63
N SER A 345 2.63 7.88 -13.84
CA SER A 345 1.72 7.00 -13.08
C SER A 345 0.86 6.13 -14.00
N PHE A 346 0.35 6.72 -15.08
CA PHE A 346 -0.41 6.02 -16.12
C PHE A 346 0.42 4.92 -16.80
N LEU A 347 1.63 5.23 -17.27
CA LEU A 347 2.52 4.27 -17.93
C LEU A 347 2.86 3.10 -17.02
N ASN A 348 3.20 3.38 -15.76
CA ASN A 348 3.45 2.35 -14.76
C ASN A 348 2.23 1.46 -14.57
N LYS A 349 1.02 2.01 -14.52
CA LYS A 349 -0.21 1.22 -14.40
C LYS A 349 -0.44 0.32 -15.62
N GLU A 350 -0.33 0.86 -16.83
CA GLU A 350 -0.54 0.07 -18.05
C GLU A 350 0.49 -1.07 -18.20
N LEU A 351 1.75 -0.84 -17.81
CA LEU A 351 2.79 -1.88 -17.83
C LEU A 351 2.63 -2.92 -16.70
N MET A 352 1.90 -2.58 -15.63
CA MET A 352 1.71 -3.43 -14.45
C MET A 352 0.36 -4.15 -14.40
N GLN A 353 -0.62 -3.75 -15.22
CA GLN A 353 -1.93 -4.40 -15.28
C GLN A 353 -1.89 -5.64 -16.18
N ASN A 354 -2.38 -6.77 -15.65
CA ASN A 354 -3.11 -7.77 -16.42
C ASN A 354 -4.22 -8.34 -15.53
N GLU A 355 -5.45 -8.09 -15.97
CA GLU A 355 -6.78 -8.53 -15.49
C GLU A 355 -7.27 -8.06 -14.11
#